data_AF-A0A7S2HSJ7-F1
#
_entry.id   AF-A0A7S2HSJ7-F1
#
_cell.length_a   1.000
_cell.length_b   1.000
_cell.length_c   1.000
_cell.angle_alpha   90.00
_cell.angle_beta   90.00
_cell.angle_gamma   90.00
#
_symmetry.space_group_name_H-M   'P 1'
#
loop_
_entity.id
_entity.type
_entity.pdbx_description
1 polymer ?
#
loop_
_entity_poly.entity_id
_entity_poly.type
_entity_poly.pdbx_seq_one_letter_code
_entity_poly.pdbx_strand_id
1 'polypeptide(L)'
;DCPIRLQASCGIFVEFRAPKRTGGDAVDHASCVGSFRLDGEPSRAVRQRSVSFQPPTGVAPPSIRVAFPGGGDGSSTVEEEVLAAVPEERCLERWMRLGSTSEQGVTALELIDGGDEAAPRRKGAWLFCGRQFIRVLGPSQGDGTVGGACCRSLQQLEALCGAEPVRAELRTRYEAVLGEVEQPGLLRIR
;
A
#
# COMPACT_ATOMS: atom_id res chain seq x y z
N ASP A 1 0.66 5.60 14.68
CA ASP A 1 0.59 6.46 13.49
C ASP A 1 -0.53 5.99 12.57
N CYS A 2 -1.27 6.93 11.98
CA CYS A 2 -2.36 6.62 11.05
C CYS A 2 -1.80 6.20 9.67
N PRO A 3 -2.49 5.33 8.92
CA PRO A 3 -2.15 5.04 7.53
C PRO A 3 -2.08 6.31 6.67
N ILE A 4 -1.13 6.37 5.73
CA ILE A 4 -1.04 7.43 4.72
C ILE A 4 -1.07 6.81 3.34
N ARG A 5 -1.87 7.37 2.44
CA ARG A 5 -1.90 7.00 1.02
C ARG A 5 -1.49 8.19 0.15
N LEU A 6 -0.58 7.94 -0.79
CA LEU A 6 -0.39 8.82 -1.95
C LEU A 6 -0.96 8.11 -3.18
N GLN A 7 -1.66 8.85 -4.04
CA GLN A 7 -2.28 8.33 -5.25
C GLN A 7 -2.10 9.30 -6.41
N ALA A 8 -1.55 8.80 -7.51
CA ALA A 8 -1.36 9.55 -8.74
C ALA A 8 -2.62 9.57 -9.59
N SER A 9 -2.73 10.56 -10.49
CA SER A 9 -3.87 10.69 -11.42
C SER A 9 -4.01 9.51 -12.39
N CYS A 10 -2.90 8.79 -12.67
CA CYS A 10 -2.90 7.56 -13.45
C CYS A 10 -3.44 6.33 -12.68
N GLY A 11 -3.85 6.49 -11.43
CA GLY A 11 -4.42 5.42 -10.60
C GLY A 11 -3.38 4.60 -9.81
N ILE A 12 -2.08 4.85 -9.96
CA ILE A 12 -1.06 4.22 -9.10
C ILE A 12 -1.21 4.77 -7.69
N PHE A 13 -1.14 3.91 -6.68
CA PHE A 13 -1.14 4.32 -5.29
C PHE A 13 -0.07 3.59 -4.47
N VAL A 14 0.36 4.23 -3.40
CA VAL A 14 1.16 3.63 -2.32
C VAL A 14 0.50 3.92 -0.99
N GLU A 15 0.36 2.88 -0.16
CA GLU A 15 -0.10 2.99 1.23
C GLU A 15 1.04 2.68 2.17
N PHE A 16 1.35 3.63 3.06
CA PHE A 16 2.25 3.44 4.18
C PHE A 16 1.45 3.22 5.47
N ARG A 17 1.71 2.11 6.14
CA ARG A 17 1.13 1.71 7.42
C ARG A 17 2.27 1.36 8.38
N ALA A 18 2.64 2.32 9.21
CA ALA A 18 3.74 2.20 10.16
C ALA A 18 3.52 1.00 11.11
N PRO A 19 4.60 0.32 11.56
CA PRO A 19 4.46 -0.71 12.58
C PRO A 19 3.91 -0.10 13.88
N LYS A 20 3.09 -0.84 14.61
CA LYS A 20 2.59 -0.37 15.90
C LYS A 20 3.75 -0.32 16.90
N ARG A 21 4.04 0.88 17.43
CA ARG A 21 5.15 1.13 18.38
C ARG A 21 5.07 0.36 19.70
N THR A 22 3.93 -0.26 20.04
CA THR A 22 3.71 -0.95 21.31
C THR A 22 3.70 -2.47 21.12
N GLY A 23 4.85 -3.10 21.37
CA GLY A 23 4.97 -4.55 21.62
C GLY A 23 4.65 -5.50 20.46
N GLY A 24 4.30 -4.99 19.27
CA GLY A 24 4.22 -5.77 18.06
C GLY A 24 5.61 -5.88 17.43
N ASP A 25 5.95 -7.08 16.94
CA ASP A 25 7.16 -7.29 16.15
C ASP A 25 7.21 -6.27 14.99
N ALA A 26 8.41 -5.97 14.47
CA ALA A 26 8.66 -5.11 13.29
C ALA A 26 7.98 -5.59 11.98
N VAL A 27 7.07 -6.55 12.10
CA VAL A 27 6.40 -7.40 11.12
C VAL A 27 4.92 -6.99 10.99
N ASP A 28 4.40 -6.16 11.90
CA ASP A 28 3.06 -5.55 11.85
C ASP A 28 2.93 -4.43 10.80
N HIS A 29 3.62 -4.59 9.67
CA HIS A 29 3.62 -3.64 8.58
C HIS A 29 2.67 -4.12 7.48
N ALA A 30 1.69 -3.29 7.10
CA ALA A 30 0.66 -3.65 6.13
C ALA A 30 0.68 -2.75 4.88
N SER A 31 1.85 -2.22 4.55
CA SER A 31 2.01 -1.34 3.41
C SER A 31 1.91 -2.06 2.08
N CYS A 32 1.51 -1.33 1.05
CA CYS A 32 1.35 -1.87 -0.29
C CYS A 32 1.49 -0.80 -1.37
N VAL A 33 1.74 -1.27 -2.59
CA VAL A 33 1.65 -0.49 -3.82
C VAL A 33 0.70 -1.20 -4.77
N GLY A 34 0.00 -0.44 -5.60
CA GLY A 34 -0.92 -1.03 -6.56
C GLY A 34 -1.53 -0.02 -7.50
N SER A 35 -2.59 -0.47 -8.18
CA SER A 35 -3.43 0.36 -9.02
C SER A 35 -4.85 0.44 -8.47
N PHE A 36 -5.44 1.61 -8.61
CA PHE A 36 -6.80 1.96 -8.25
C PHE A 36 -7.50 2.42 -9.53
N ARG A 37 -8.57 1.74 -9.91
CA ARG A 37 -9.29 1.98 -11.18
C ARG A 37 -10.79 2.04 -10.93
N LEU A 38 -11.51 2.90 -11.66
CA LEU A 38 -12.97 2.92 -11.61
C LEU A 38 -13.56 1.72 -12.35
N ASP A 39 -14.61 1.12 -11.81
CA ASP A 39 -15.24 -0.13 -12.27
C ASP A 39 -16.38 0.13 -13.27
N GLY A 40 -16.17 1.05 -14.23
CA GLY A 40 -17.19 1.52 -15.18
C GLY A 40 -18.30 2.40 -14.57
N GLU A 41 -18.65 2.17 -13.30
CA GLU A 41 -19.51 3.04 -12.48
C GLU A 41 -18.65 4.06 -11.70
N PRO A 42 -19.03 5.35 -11.65
CA PRO A 42 -18.22 6.40 -11.02
C PRO A 42 -18.11 6.29 -9.49
N SER A 43 -19.00 5.52 -8.85
CA SER A 43 -19.00 5.25 -7.41
C SER A 43 -18.38 3.90 -7.05
N ARG A 44 -17.79 3.19 -8.02
CA ARG A 44 -17.14 1.90 -7.80
C ARG A 44 -15.70 1.93 -8.28
N ALA A 45 -14.82 1.32 -7.49
CA ALA A 45 -13.42 1.20 -7.84
C ALA A 45 -12.87 -0.18 -7.49
N VAL A 46 -11.86 -0.61 -8.23
CA VAL A 46 -11.09 -1.82 -7.96
C VAL A 46 -9.69 -1.42 -7.53
N ARG A 47 -9.25 -1.98 -6.39
CA ARG A 47 -7.89 -1.80 -5.85
C ARG A 47 -7.11 -3.09 -6.00
N GLN A 48 -6.16 -3.11 -6.92
CA GLN A 48 -5.27 -4.25 -7.15
C GLN A 48 -3.88 -3.94 -6.60
N ARG A 49 -3.38 -4.78 -5.69
CA ARG A 49 -2.04 -4.66 -5.09
C ARG A 49 -1.02 -5.38 -5.97
N SER A 50 0.07 -4.74 -6.32
CA SER A 50 1.21 -5.35 -7.03
C SER A 50 2.29 -5.84 -6.08
N VAL A 51 2.50 -5.11 -4.97
CA VAL A 51 3.32 -5.51 -3.82
C VAL A 51 2.50 -5.29 -2.56
N SER A 52 2.52 -6.27 -1.66
CA SER A 52 1.78 -6.24 -0.40
C SER A 52 2.62 -6.89 0.68
N PHE A 53 2.72 -6.24 1.84
CA PHE A 53 3.33 -6.81 3.04
C PHE A 53 2.38 -7.80 3.74
N GLN A 54 1.20 -8.00 3.17
CA GLN A 54 0.23 -9.01 3.58
C GLN A 54 0.07 -10.06 2.49
N PRO A 55 -0.14 -11.34 2.85
CA PRO A 55 -0.37 -12.39 1.88
C PRO A 55 -1.64 -12.13 1.07
N PRO A 56 -1.72 -12.62 -0.18
CA PRO A 56 -2.97 -12.61 -0.93
C PRO A 56 -4.03 -13.44 -0.20
N THR A 57 -5.29 -13.03 -0.25
CA THR A 57 -6.39 -13.78 0.38
C THR A 57 -6.93 -14.91 -0.48
N GLY A 58 -6.50 -14.99 -1.75
CA GLY A 58 -7.05 -15.92 -2.74
C GLY A 58 -8.42 -15.51 -3.28
N VAL A 59 -8.92 -14.33 -2.91
CA VAL A 59 -10.20 -13.78 -3.39
C VAL A 59 -9.93 -12.66 -4.39
N ALA A 60 -10.79 -12.53 -5.40
CA ALA A 60 -10.73 -11.41 -6.34
C ALA A 60 -10.83 -10.07 -5.57
N PRO A 61 -10.14 -9.01 -6.03
CA PRO A 61 -10.24 -7.71 -5.39
C PRO A 61 -11.71 -7.24 -5.35
N PRO A 62 -12.23 -6.85 -4.17
CA PRO A 62 -13.62 -6.40 -4.08
C PRO A 62 -13.81 -5.07 -4.82
N SER A 63 -14.99 -4.90 -5.40
CA SER A 63 -15.46 -3.59 -5.89
C SER A 63 -15.74 -2.70 -4.68
N ILE A 64 -14.93 -1.66 -4.53
CA ILE A 64 -14.96 -0.67 -3.44
C ILE A 64 -15.98 0.39 -3.80
N ARG A 65 -16.90 0.68 -2.89
CA ARG A 65 -17.75 1.87 -3.02
C ARG A 65 -16.98 3.10 -2.60
N VAL A 66 -16.98 4.12 -3.45
CA VAL A 66 -16.29 5.38 -3.23
C VAL A 66 -17.33 6.49 -3.14
N ALA A 67 -17.35 7.18 -2.00
CA ALA A 67 -18.15 8.38 -1.81
C ALA A 67 -17.26 9.59 -1.57
N PHE A 68 -17.60 10.70 -2.24
CA PHE A 68 -17.03 12.02 -2.00
C PHE A 68 -18.13 12.89 -1.37
N PRO A 69 -18.33 12.82 -0.04
CA PRO A 69 -19.27 13.69 0.63
C PRO A 69 -18.94 15.16 0.31
N GLY A 70 -19.86 15.81 -0.41
CA GLY A 70 -19.75 17.21 -0.77
C GLY A 70 -20.02 18.09 0.45
N GLY A 71 -18.97 18.63 1.04
CA GLY A 71 -19.03 19.77 1.96
C GLY A 71 -18.23 20.90 1.34
N GLY A 72 -18.81 22.11 1.25
CA GLY A 72 -18.21 23.30 0.63
C GLY A 72 -17.00 23.88 1.38
N ASP A 73 -16.28 23.05 2.13
CA ASP A 73 -15.08 23.40 2.86
C ASP A 73 -13.97 22.44 2.41
N GLY A 74 -12.77 22.95 2.15
CA GLY A 74 -11.70 22.29 1.37
C GLY A 74 -11.18 20.91 1.86
N SER A 75 -11.83 20.28 2.83
CA SER A 75 -11.58 18.93 3.32
C SER A 75 -12.52 17.93 2.63
N SER A 76 -12.15 17.48 1.43
CA SER A 76 -12.79 16.30 0.85
C SER A 76 -12.38 15.05 1.63
N THR A 77 -13.37 14.32 2.14
CA THR A 77 -13.17 12.97 2.68
C THR A 77 -13.52 11.96 1.59
N VAL A 78 -12.83 10.82 1.59
CA VAL A 78 -13.11 9.68 0.72
C VAL A 78 -13.46 8.51 1.62
N GLU A 79 -14.67 7.99 1.47
CA GLU A 79 -15.09 6.77 2.18
C GLU A 79 -14.95 5.58 1.24
N GLU A 80 -14.29 4.53 1.72
CA GLU A 80 -14.06 3.27 1.01
C GLU A 80 -14.64 2.11 1.81
N GLU A 81 -15.66 1.44 1.27
CA GLU A 81 -16.17 0.19 1.85
C GLU A 81 -15.30 -0.99 1.36
N VAL A 82 -14.57 -1.62 2.27
CA VAL A 82 -13.59 -2.68 2.00
C VAL A 82 -14.00 -3.96 2.71
N LEU A 83 -13.80 -5.12 2.08
CA LEU A 83 -13.94 -6.40 2.78
C LEU A 83 -12.85 -6.51 3.85
N ALA A 84 -13.26 -6.78 5.09
CA ALA A 84 -12.33 -7.06 6.17
C ALA A 84 -11.63 -8.41 5.95
N ALA A 85 -10.60 -8.69 6.75
CA ALA A 85 -9.93 -9.99 6.76
C ALA A 85 -10.85 -11.12 7.30
N VAL A 86 -11.95 -10.75 7.97
CA VAL A 86 -12.98 -11.67 8.46
C VAL A 86 -14.08 -11.82 7.39
N PRO A 87 -14.53 -13.05 7.07
CA PRO A 87 -15.62 -13.27 6.13
C PRO A 87 -16.86 -12.45 6.50
N GLU A 88 -17.47 -11.81 5.50
CA GLU A 88 -18.73 -11.04 5.60
C GLU A 88 -18.66 -9.74 6.41
N GLU A 89 -17.55 -9.46 7.08
CA GLU A 89 -17.35 -8.18 7.76
C GLU A 89 -16.87 -7.13 6.77
N ARG A 90 -17.55 -5.98 6.78
CA ARG A 90 -17.19 -4.84 5.93
C ARG A 90 -16.57 -3.76 6.81
N CYS A 91 -15.39 -3.29 6.41
CA CYS A 91 -14.70 -2.20 7.05
C CYS A 91 -14.90 -0.94 6.22
N LEU A 92 -15.29 0.17 6.86
CA LEU A 92 -15.32 1.48 6.23
C LEU A 92 -13.99 2.18 6.49
N GLU A 93 -13.13 2.27 5.48
CA GLU A 93 -11.93 3.11 5.53
C GLU A 93 -12.33 4.57 5.22
N ARG A 94 -12.01 5.50 6.11
CA ARG A 94 -12.23 6.93 5.92
C ARG A 94 -10.90 7.63 5.70
N TRP A 95 -10.72 8.18 4.51
CA TRP A 95 -9.52 8.90 4.12
C TRP A 95 -9.79 10.40 4.10
N MET A 96 -8.95 11.15 4.79
CA MET A 96 -8.94 12.62 4.68
C MET A 96 -7.91 13.01 3.63
N ARG A 97 -8.33 13.82 2.64
CA ARG A 97 -7.37 14.38 1.70
C ARG A 97 -6.43 15.33 2.46
N LEU A 98 -5.14 15.00 2.48
CA LEU A 98 -4.12 15.92 2.96
C LEU A 98 -4.13 17.14 2.04
N GLY A 99 -4.29 18.33 2.63
CA GLY A 99 -4.60 19.58 1.93
C GLY A 99 -3.78 19.76 0.65
N SER A 100 -4.41 19.50 -0.49
CA SER A 100 -3.82 19.78 -1.80
C SER A 100 -4.25 21.18 -2.19
N THR A 101 -3.32 22.13 -2.26
CA THR A 101 -3.52 23.22 -3.21
C THR A 101 -3.59 22.58 -4.59
N SER A 102 -4.49 23.04 -5.46
CA SER A 102 -4.77 22.47 -6.79
C SER A 102 -3.54 22.34 -7.72
N GLU A 103 -2.37 22.80 -7.27
CA GLU A 103 -1.11 22.84 -8.01
C GLU A 103 -0.11 21.72 -7.61
N GLN A 104 -0.38 20.96 -6.55
CA GLN A 104 0.53 19.87 -6.15
C GLN A 104 0.26 18.61 -6.98
N GLY A 105 0.97 18.49 -8.10
CA GLY A 105 1.00 17.27 -8.90
C GLY A 105 1.62 16.10 -8.12
N VAL A 106 1.13 14.88 -8.39
CA VAL A 106 1.73 13.65 -7.87
C VAL A 106 2.61 13.04 -8.96
N THR A 107 3.88 12.82 -8.65
CA THR A 107 4.81 12.12 -9.53
C THR A 107 4.97 10.69 -9.05
N ALA A 108 4.72 9.71 -9.92
CA ALA A 108 4.92 8.29 -9.65
C ALA A 108 6.12 7.77 -10.44
N LEU A 109 7.03 7.09 -9.76
CA LEU A 109 8.14 6.34 -10.37
C LEU A 109 7.93 4.86 -10.05
N GLU A 110 7.63 4.06 -11.06
CA GLU A 110 7.51 2.61 -10.91
C GLU A 110 8.89 1.97 -10.98
N LEU A 111 9.21 1.14 -9.99
CA LEU A 111 10.37 0.26 -10.06
C LEU A 111 9.93 -0.99 -10.82
N ILE A 112 10.27 -1.03 -12.11
CA ILE A 112 10.23 -2.23 -12.92
C ILE A 112 11.66 -2.77 -12.92
N ASP A 113 11.97 -3.61 -11.94
CA ASP A 113 13.28 -4.25 -11.90
C ASP A 113 13.42 -5.22 -13.08
N GLY A 114 14.31 -4.87 -14.00
CA GLY A 114 14.76 -5.70 -15.12
C GLY A 114 16.07 -6.44 -14.80
N GLY A 115 16.30 -6.75 -13.52
CA GLY A 115 17.59 -7.19 -13.01
C GLY A 115 17.98 -8.65 -13.29
N ASP A 116 19.30 -8.79 -13.47
CA ASP A 116 20.17 -9.97 -13.63
C ASP A 116 19.74 -11.21 -12.82
N GLU A 117 20.01 -12.43 -13.32
CA GLU A 117 19.58 -13.71 -12.70
C GLU A 117 20.00 -13.87 -11.23
N ALA A 118 21.01 -13.13 -10.77
CA ALA A 118 21.60 -13.26 -9.43
C ALA A 118 20.86 -12.49 -8.32
N ALA A 119 20.03 -11.48 -8.63
CA ALA A 119 19.35 -10.67 -7.63
C ALA A 119 17.83 -10.97 -7.56
N PRO A 120 17.23 -11.01 -6.35
CA PRO A 120 15.80 -11.24 -6.23
C PRO A 120 15.04 -10.04 -6.81
N ARG A 121 14.31 -10.26 -7.90
CA ARG A 121 13.50 -9.24 -8.58
C ARG A 121 12.56 -8.54 -7.61
N ARG A 122 12.71 -7.22 -7.46
CA ARG A 122 11.80 -6.38 -6.66
C ARG A 122 10.91 -5.55 -7.57
N LYS A 123 9.71 -5.26 -7.12
CA LYS A 123 8.79 -4.30 -7.74
C LYS A 123 8.41 -3.27 -6.70
N GLY A 124 7.83 -2.17 -7.16
CA GLY A 124 7.33 -1.16 -6.26
C GLY A 124 7.09 0.16 -6.94
N ALA A 125 6.77 1.18 -6.15
CA ALA A 125 6.72 2.54 -6.64
C ALA A 125 7.20 3.54 -5.58
N TRP A 126 7.64 4.69 -6.08
CA TRP A 126 7.85 5.89 -5.29
C TRP A 126 6.83 6.92 -5.76
N LEU A 127 6.01 7.42 -4.85
CA LEU A 127 5.11 8.53 -5.13
C LEU A 127 5.59 9.75 -4.37
N PHE A 128 5.64 10.87 -5.08
CA PHE A 128 5.94 12.19 -4.56
C PHE A 128 4.70 13.06 -4.67
N CYS A 129 4.36 13.77 -3.59
CA CYS A 129 3.28 14.75 -3.55
C CYS A 129 3.79 15.99 -2.81
N GLY A 130 4.13 17.04 -3.57
CA GLY A 130 4.81 18.21 -3.02
C GLY A 130 6.12 17.82 -2.32
N ARG A 131 6.21 18.06 -1.01
CA ARG A 131 7.39 17.69 -0.20
C ARG A 131 7.32 16.30 0.39
N GLN A 132 6.22 15.57 0.26
CA GLN A 132 6.09 14.23 0.84
C GLN A 132 6.43 13.16 -0.19
N PHE A 133 7.04 12.07 0.27
CA PHE A 133 7.18 10.88 -0.56
C PHE A 133 6.88 9.61 0.23
N ILE A 134 6.40 8.60 -0.49
CA ILE A 134 6.28 7.24 0.00
C ILE A 134 6.94 6.31 -1.02
N ARG A 135 7.81 5.44 -0.53
CA ARG A 135 8.41 4.34 -1.29
C ARG A 135 7.90 3.03 -0.72
N VAL A 136 7.40 2.13 -1.57
CA VAL A 136 7.06 0.75 -1.20
C VAL A 136 7.67 -0.19 -2.23
N LEU A 137 8.48 -1.12 -1.77
CA LEU A 137 9.20 -2.11 -2.56
C LEU A 137 9.01 -3.52 -1.98
N GLY A 138 9.02 -4.53 -2.84
CA GLY A 138 8.95 -5.93 -2.45
C GLY A 138 8.89 -6.88 -3.65
N PRO A 139 8.88 -8.20 -3.43
CA PRO A 139 8.60 -9.19 -4.46
C PRO A 139 7.24 -8.93 -5.16
N SER A 140 7.07 -9.45 -6.38
CA SER A 140 5.75 -9.44 -7.02
C SER A 140 4.76 -10.29 -6.22
N GLN A 141 3.47 -9.98 -6.32
CA GLN A 141 2.45 -10.94 -5.93
C GLN A 141 2.68 -12.28 -6.67
N GLY A 142 2.65 -13.40 -5.95
CA GLY A 142 3.02 -14.73 -6.44
C GLY A 142 4.46 -15.15 -6.12
N ASP A 143 5.35 -14.21 -5.76
CA ASP A 143 6.74 -14.49 -5.43
C ASP A 143 6.98 -14.50 -3.92
N GLY A 144 7.92 -15.34 -3.47
CA GLY A 144 8.30 -15.44 -2.04
C GLY A 144 7.24 -16.11 -1.16
N THR A 145 7.56 -16.26 0.12
CA THR A 145 6.66 -16.87 1.10
C THR A 145 5.44 -15.97 1.36
N VAL A 146 5.62 -14.65 1.44
CA VAL A 146 4.52 -13.71 1.73
C VAL A 146 3.63 -13.51 0.50
N GLY A 147 4.22 -13.29 -0.67
CA GLY A 147 3.46 -13.05 -1.89
C GLY A 147 2.88 -14.32 -2.53
N GLY A 148 3.47 -15.48 -2.27
CA GLY A 148 3.13 -16.75 -2.94
C GLY A 148 2.11 -17.64 -2.22
N ALA A 149 1.79 -17.36 -0.95
CA ALA A 149 0.86 -18.17 -0.16
C ALA A 149 -0.48 -17.44 0.05
N CYS A 150 -1.59 -18.10 -0.28
CA CYS A 150 -2.92 -17.55 -0.01
C CYS A 150 -3.28 -17.70 1.49
N CYS A 151 -3.27 -16.60 2.23
CA CYS A 151 -3.56 -16.55 3.67
C CYS A 151 -4.37 -15.30 4.00
N ARG A 152 -5.17 -15.36 5.07
CA ARG A 152 -6.00 -14.23 5.52
C ARG A 152 -5.19 -13.16 6.25
N SER A 153 -4.05 -13.55 6.84
CA SER A 153 -3.17 -12.68 7.60
C SER A 153 -1.75 -13.22 7.64
N LEU A 154 -0.79 -12.36 7.99
CA LEU A 154 0.57 -12.78 8.31
C LEU A 154 0.60 -13.79 9.47
N GLN A 155 -0.21 -13.61 10.51
CA GLN A 155 -0.27 -14.55 11.64
C GLN A 155 -0.63 -15.97 11.18
N GLN A 156 -1.59 -16.10 10.26
CA GLN A 156 -1.93 -17.40 9.67
C GLN A 156 -0.76 -17.97 8.85
N LEU A 157 -0.09 -17.11 8.08
CA LEU A 157 1.06 -17.51 7.29
C LEU A 157 2.24 -17.97 8.19
N GLU A 158 2.53 -17.26 9.27
CA GLU A 158 3.55 -17.63 10.26
C GLU A 158 3.22 -18.97 10.92
N ALA A 159 1.94 -19.24 11.21
CA ALA A 159 1.51 -20.53 11.75
C ALA A 159 1.69 -21.70 10.76
N LEU A 160 1.59 -21.44 9.45
CA LEU A 160 1.72 -22.45 8.40
C LEU A 160 3.17 -22.67 7.93
N CYS A 161 3.93 -21.60 7.76
CA CYS A 161 5.28 -21.61 7.17
C CYS A 161 6.41 -21.40 8.18
N GLY A 162 6.06 -21.15 9.45
CA GLY A 162 6.99 -20.74 10.50
C GLY A 162 7.19 -19.23 10.54
N ALA A 163 7.29 -18.68 11.75
CA ALA A 163 7.44 -17.25 11.96
C ALA A 163 8.76 -16.69 11.40
N GLU A 164 9.90 -17.32 11.71
CA GLU A 164 11.21 -16.79 11.29
C GLU A 164 11.38 -16.64 9.76
N PRO A 165 11.03 -17.64 8.92
CA PRO A 165 11.09 -17.47 7.46
C PRO A 165 10.27 -16.29 6.94
N VAL A 166 9.02 -16.14 7.42
CA VAL A 166 8.12 -15.04 7.04
C VAL A 166 8.70 -13.69 7.45
N ARG A 167 9.17 -13.59 8.69
CA ARG A 167 9.76 -12.37 9.25
C ARG A 167 11.08 -12.02 8.59
N ALA A 168 11.91 -13.00 8.27
CA ALA A 168 13.19 -12.80 7.58
C ALA A 168 12.96 -12.27 6.17
N GLU A 169 11.99 -12.83 5.44
CA GLU A 169 11.58 -12.33 4.13
C GLU A 169 11.08 -10.87 4.20
N LEU A 170 10.17 -10.57 5.13
CA LEU A 170 9.66 -9.20 5.32
C LEU A 170 10.78 -8.20 5.65
N ARG A 171 11.77 -8.60 6.46
CA ARG A 171 12.91 -7.73 6.81
C ARG A 171 13.88 -7.51 5.66
N THR A 172 14.07 -8.49 4.78
CA THR A 172 15.15 -8.49 3.79
C THR A 172 14.71 -8.12 2.38
N ARG A 173 13.45 -8.42 2.03
CA ARG A 173 12.93 -8.26 0.65
C ARG A 173 11.90 -7.14 0.54
N TYR A 174 11.25 -6.79 1.63
CA TYR A 174 10.23 -5.76 1.67
C TYR A 174 10.77 -4.49 2.29
N GLU A 175 10.36 -3.35 1.74
CA GLU A 175 10.79 -2.07 2.25
C GLU A 175 9.71 -1.03 2.02
N ALA A 176 9.44 -0.24 3.05
CA ALA A 176 8.49 0.84 2.95
C ALA A 176 8.97 2.01 3.78
N VAL A 177 8.91 3.18 3.17
CA VAL A 177 9.51 4.40 3.69
C VAL A 177 8.53 5.53 3.46
N LEU A 178 8.28 6.30 4.50
CA LEU A 178 7.63 7.59 4.45
C LEU A 178 8.68 8.66 4.74
N GLY A 179 8.68 9.73 3.96
CA GLY A 179 9.66 10.78 4.14
C GLY A 179 9.28 12.10 3.48
N GLU A 180 10.26 13.00 3.45
CA GLU A 180 10.14 14.30 2.84
C GLU A 180 11.29 14.60 1.87
N VAL A 181 10.96 15.36 0.82
CA VAL A 181 11.91 16.01 -0.06
C VAL A 181 12.36 17.30 0.62
N GLU A 182 13.63 17.34 1.03
CA GLU A 182 14.21 18.53 1.64
C GLU A 182 14.55 19.56 0.58
N GLN A 183 15.16 19.09 -0.50
CA GLN A 183 15.49 19.81 -1.73
C GLN A 183 15.59 18.80 -2.89
N PRO A 184 15.56 19.24 -4.17
CA PRO A 184 15.69 18.33 -5.30
C PRO A 184 16.90 17.39 -5.16
N GLY A 185 16.65 16.08 -5.19
CA GLY A 185 17.69 15.05 -5.04
C GLY A 185 18.07 14.67 -3.60
N LEU A 186 17.54 15.35 -2.56
CA LEU A 186 17.80 15.03 -1.15
C LEU A 186 16.51 14.64 -0.43
N LEU A 187 16.48 13.40 0.05
CA LEU A 187 15.33 12.79 0.73
C LEU A 187 15.66 12.52 2.19
N ARG A 188 14.75 12.92 3.10
CA ARG A 188 14.81 12.58 4.52
C ARG A 188 13.73 11.57 4.86
N ILE A 189 14.13 10.43 5.40
CA ILE A 189 13.24 9.40 5.94
C ILE A 189 12.73 9.85 7.32
N ARG A 190 11.45 9.60 7.60
CA ARG A 190 10.81 9.88 8.90
C ARG A 190 10.78 8.65 9.79
#